data_AF-A0A7C9CRL4-F1
#
_entry.id   AF-A0A7C9CRL4-F1
#
_cell.length_a   1.000
_cell.length_b   1.000
_cell.length_c   1.000
_cell.angle_alpha   90.00
_cell.angle_beta   90.00
_cell.angle_gamma   90.00
#
_symmetry.space_group_name_H-M   'P 1'
#
loop_
_entity.id
_entity.type
_entity.pdbx_description
1 polymer ?
#
loop_
_entity_poly.entity_id
_entity_poly.type
_entity_poly.pdbx_seq_one_letter_code
_entity_poly.pdbx_strand_id
1 'polypeptide(L)'
;LWGFSDAGIIEDLKKVKLGTKEKIEKLALQFHSNSNQNKEDVNHVRMLEALQPHSNLAALEIRGYRSKALPKWVMEMIGHQDTPLQNLVSLSIDRCRVLEQLP
;
A
#
# COMPACT_ATOMS: atom_id res chain seq x y z
N LEU A 1 -22.32 9.59 14.09
CA LEU A 1 -22.60 9.52 12.64
C LEU A 1 -21.49 10.25 11.90
N TRP A 2 -20.34 9.60 11.69
CA TRP A 2 -19.27 10.13 10.83
C TRP A 2 -19.29 9.32 9.55
N GLY A 3 -19.92 9.87 8.52
CA GLY A 3 -20.16 9.24 7.23
C GLY A 3 -19.00 9.41 6.25
N PHE A 4 -17.78 9.11 6.66
CA PHE A 4 -16.76 8.78 5.67
C PHE A 4 -16.87 7.29 5.42
N SER A 5 -17.68 6.91 4.44
CA SER A 5 -17.62 5.53 3.95
C SER A 5 -16.21 5.29 3.42
N ASP A 6 -15.65 4.10 3.68
CA ASP A 6 -14.30 3.73 3.21
C ASP A 6 -14.14 3.91 1.68
N ALA A 7 -15.25 3.83 0.95
CA ALA A 7 -15.33 4.14 -0.47
C ALA A 7 -14.93 5.59 -0.82
N GLY A 8 -15.34 6.58 -0.03
CA GLY A 8 -14.98 7.99 -0.26
C GLY A 8 -13.46 8.21 -0.14
N ILE A 9 -12.84 7.58 0.86
CA ILE A 9 -11.38 7.65 1.07
C ILE A 9 -10.65 7.02 -0.12
N ILE A 10 -11.09 5.86 -0.60
CA ILE A 10 -10.48 5.18 -1.74
C ILE A 10 -10.54 6.06 -3.00
N GLU A 11 -11.68 6.72 -3.25
CA GLU A 11 -11.81 7.64 -4.39
C GLU A 11 -10.88 8.85 -4.26
N ASP A 12 -10.68 9.37 -3.06
CA ASP A 12 -9.74 10.46 -2.82
C ASP A 12 -8.28 10.03 -3.00
N LEU A 13 -7.92 8.80 -2.61
CA LEU A 13 -6.58 8.24 -2.86
C LEU A 13 -6.30 8.13 -4.37
N LYS A 14 -7.28 7.70 -5.18
CA LYS A 14 -7.14 7.65 -6.65
C LYS A 14 -6.85 9.04 -7.24
N LYS A 15 -7.46 10.09 -6.69
CA LYS A 15 -7.24 11.47 -7.15
C LYS A 15 -5.82 11.98 -6.86
N VAL A 16 -5.11 11.38 -5.91
CA VAL A 16 -3.70 11.72 -5.65
C VAL A 16 -2.85 11.45 -6.89
N LYS A 17 -3.20 10.44 -7.69
CA LYS A 17 -2.47 10.02 -8.90
C LYS A 17 -0.98 9.84 -8.62
N LEU A 18 -0.66 9.06 -7.59
CA LEU A 18 0.73 8.85 -7.15
C LEU A 18 1.60 8.25 -8.26
N GLY A 19 1.00 7.41 -9.11
CA GLY A 19 1.60 6.88 -10.33
C GLY A 19 2.12 7.93 -11.31
N THR A 20 1.66 9.19 -11.26
CA THR A 20 2.17 10.27 -12.13
C THR A 20 3.20 11.16 -11.44
N LYS A 21 3.56 10.86 -10.18
CA LYS A 21 4.48 11.69 -9.38
C LYS A 21 5.89 11.10 -9.44
N GLU A 22 6.53 11.24 -10.60
CA GLU A 22 7.84 10.65 -10.93
C GLU A 22 8.98 11.01 -9.97
N LYS A 23 8.87 12.13 -9.26
CA LYS A 23 9.87 12.61 -8.29
C LYS A 23 9.74 11.98 -6.89
N ILE A 24 8.72 11.16 -6.66
CA ILE A 24 8.53 10.47 -5.38
C ILE A 24 9.32 9.17 -5.40
N GLU A 25 10.40 9.15 -4.63
CA GLU A 25 11.27 7.98 -4.46
C GLU A 25 11.00 7.24 -3.15
N LYS A 26 10.29 7.85 -2.20
CA LYS A 26 9.99 7.25 -0.90
C LYS A 26 8.53 7.43 -0.54
N LEU A 27 7.88 6.33 -0.15
CA LEU A 27 6.49 6.31 0.27
C LEU A 27 6.39 5.62 1.62
N ALA A 28 5.83 6.33 2.61
CA ALA A 28 5.52 5.78 3.91
C ALA A 28 4.00 5.81 4.13
N LEU A 29 3.41 4.65 4.39
CA LEU A 29 1.99 4.46 4.60
C LEU A 29 1.76 3.98 6.03
N GLN A 30 1.01 4.76 6.79
CA GLN A 30 0.66 4.43 8.17
C GLN A 30 -0.84 4.22 8.30
N PHE A 31 -1.22 3.00 8.67
CA PHE A 31 -2.59 2.63 8.97
C PHE A 31 -2.84 2.74 10.46
N HIS A 32 -3.82 3.56 10.85
CA HIS A 32 -4.25 3.69 12.23
C HIS A 32 -5.10 2.47 12.62
N SER A 33 -4.47 1.46 13.21
CA SER A 33 -5.21 0.35 13.82
C SER A 33 -5.66 0.73 15.22
N ASN A 34 -6.89 1.22 15.36
CA ASN A 34 -7.49 1.52 16.67
C ASN A 34 -7.83 0.28 17.51
N SER A 35 -7.61 -0.93 16.99
CA SER A 35 -7.88 -2.15 17.73
C SER A 35 -6.63 -3.00 17.86
N ASN A 36 -6.32 -3.41 19.10
CA ASN A 36 -5.39 -4.51 19.40
C ASN A 36 -5.90 -5.87 18.90
N GLN A 37 -6.85 -5.88 17.96
CA GLN A 37 -7.50 -7.07 17.45
C GLN A 37 -6.77 -7.51 16.16
N ASN A 38 -6.46 -8.81 16.07
CA ASN A 38 -5.94 -9.43 14.86
C ASN A 38 -7.05 -9.65 13.80
N LYS A 39 -7.99 -8.70 13.67
CA LYS A 39 -9.04 -8.76 12.67
C LYS A 39 -8.55 -8.12 11.38
N GLU A 40 -8.84 -8.79 10.28
CA GLU A 40 -8.56 -8.28 8.94
C GLU A 40 -9.41 -7.04 8.65
N ASP A 41 -8.78 -6.07 7.97
CA ASP A 41 -9.39 -4.90 7.39
C ASP A 41 -9.15 -4.93 5.87
N VAL A 42 -10.15 -5.41 5.13
CA VAL A 42 -10.06 -5.57 3.66
C VAL A 42 -10.03 -4.24 2.91
N ASN A 43 -10.25 -3.10 3.59
CA ASN A 43 -10.12 -1.81 2.94
C ASN A 43 -8.66 -1.39 2.82
N HIS A 44 -7.78 -1.84 3.71
CA HIS A 44 -6.37 -1.45 3.64
C HIS A 44 -5.73 -1.90 2.32
N VAL A 45 -6.01 -3.12 1.83
CA VAL A 45 -5.53 -3.58 0.50
C VAL A 45 -6.09 -2.74 -0.63
N ARG A 46 -7.36 -2.34 -0.56
CA ARG A 46 -8.00 -1.48 -1.58
C ARG A 46 -7.39 -0.07 -1.60
N MET A 47 -7.08 0.48 -0.43
CA MET A 47 -6.40 1.77 -0.29
C MET A 47 -4.98 1.70 -0.87
N LEU A 48 -4.24 0.62 -0.60
CA LEU A 48 -2.92 0.38 -1.18
C LEU A 48 -2.96 0.22 -2.70
N GLU A 49 -3.94 -0.51 -3.24
CA GLU A 49 -4.15 -0.68 -4.68
C GLU A 49 -4.43 0.66 -5.37
N ALA A 50 -5.26 1.52 -4.76
CA ALA A 50 -5.60 2.84 -5.30
C ALA A 50 -4.42 3.82 -5.36
N LEU A 51 -3.35 3.56 -4.61
CA LEU A 51 -2.18 4.41 -4.53
C LEU A 51 -1.10 4.09 -5.56
N GLN A 52 -1.18 2.97 -6.30
CA GLN A 52 -0.12 2.46 -7.21
C GLN A 52 0.92 3.54 -7.63
N PRO A 53 2.12 3.52 -7.02
CA PRO A 53 3.12 4.59 -7.18
C PRO A 53 3.83 4.50 -8.53
N HIS A 54 4.57 5.55 -8.89
CA HIS A 54 5.44 5.53 -10.07
C HIS A 54 6.61 4.56 -9.88
N SER A 55 7.14 4.02 -10.96
CA SER A 55 8.23 3.03 -10.96
C SER A 55 9.58 3.55 -10.46
N ASN A 56 9.69 4.86 -10.20
CA ASN A 56 10.86 5.49 -9.56
C ASN A 56 10.88 5.32 -8.04
N LEU A 57 9.84 4.71 -7.46
CA LEU A 57 9.81 4.46 -6.03
C LEU A 57 10.97 3.54 -5.63
N ALA A 58 11.86 4.05 -4.77
CA ALA A 58 13.04 3.37 -4.27
C ALA A 58 12.84 2.78 -2.87
N ALA A 59 11.98 3.39 -2.05
CA ALA A 59 11.67 2.88 -0.72
C ALA A 59 10.17 2.90 -0.43
N LEU A 60 9.66 1.77 0.08
CA LEU A 60 8.28 1.60 0.52
C LEU A 60 8.27 1.19 1.99
N GLU A 61 7.55 1.94 2.81
CA GLU A 61 7.30 1.61 4.20
C GLU A 61 5.80 1.47 4.45
N ILE A 62 5.40 0.35 5.03
CA ILE A 62 4.01 0.04 5.38
C ILE A 62 3.95 -0.29 6.87
N ARG A 63 3.19 0.51 7.63
CA ARG A 63 3.02 0.33 9.07
C ARG A 63 1.56 0.09 9.45
N GLY A 64 1.31 -0.90 10.30
CA GLY A 64 -0.02 -1.17 10.87
C GLY A 64 -1.05 -1.69 9.86
N TYR A 65 -0.60 -2.21 8.72
CA TYR A 65 -1.48 -2.78 7.69
C TYR A 65 -2.19 -4.03 8.20
N ARG A 66 -3.46 -4.21 7.80
CA ARG A 66 -4.34 -5.25 8.34
C ARG A 66 -5.07 -6.06 7.29
N SER A 67 -4.59 -6.11 6.05
CA SER A 67 -5.07 -7.13 5.12
C SER A 67 -4.09 -8.29 5.05
N LYS A 68 -4.59 -9.47 4.67
CA LYS A 68 -3.76 -10.67 4.59
C LYS A 68 -2.81 -10.70 3.40
N ALA A 69 -3.15 -9.97 2.34
CA ALA A 69 -2.38 -9.88 1.12
C ALA A 69 -1.93 -8.45 0.85
N LEU A 70 -0.82 -8.30 0.14
CA LEU A 70 -0.39 -7.03 -0.45
C LEU A 70 -1.02 -6.85 -1.86
N PRO A 71 -1.16 -5.61 -2.35
CA PRO A 71 -1.64 -5.35 -3.70
C PRO A 71 -0.73 -5.97 -4.76
N LYS A 72 -1.27 -6.17 -5.97
CA LYS A 72 -0.54 -6.84 -7.06
C LYS A 72 0.77 -6.14 -7.40
N TRP A 73 0.76 -4.81 -7.43
CA TRP A 73 1.95 -4.02 -7.75
C TRP A 73 3.10 -4.16 -6.72
N VAL A 74 2.82 -4.65 -5.51
CA VAL A 74 3.86 -5.04 -4.53
C VAL A 74 4.24 -6.50 -4.68
N MET A 75 3.29 -7.40 -4.95
CA MET A 75 3.58 -8.84 -5.09
C MET A 75 4.28 -9.21 -6.41
N GLU A 76 4.01 -8.47 -7.48
CA GLU A 76 4.59 -8.69 -8.81
C GLU A 76 5.99 -8.05 -8.95
N MET A 77 6.70 -7.77 -7.85
CA MET A 77 7.99 -7.09 -7.82
C MET A 77 9.16 -7.85 -8.48
N ILE A 78 9.00 -9.13 -8.83
CA ILE A 78 10.11 -9.99 -9.26
C ILE A 78 9.74 -10.72 -10.56
N GLY A 79 10.38 -10.37 -11.69
CA GLY A 79 10.53 -11.30 -12.82
C GLY A 79 10.18 -10.83 -14.24
N HIS A 80 9.65 -9.62 -14.46
CA HIS A 80 9.32 -9.14 -15.81
C HIS A 80 9.84 -7.72 -16.09
N GLN A 81 10.16 -7.43 -17.36
CA GLN A 81 10.67 -6.11 -17.80
C GLN A 81 9.67 -4.96 -17.58
N ASP A 82 8.39 -5.27 -17.35
CA ASP A 82 7.31 -4.31 -17.11
C ASP A 82 6.88 -4.25 -15.62
N THR A 83 7.80 -4.53 -14.70
CA THR A 83 7.48 -4.52 -13.26
C THR A 83 7.24 -3.10 -12.76
N PRO A 84 6.13 -2.85 -12.03
CA PRO A 84 5.72 -1.50 -11.65
C PRO A 84 6.66 -0.82 -10.65
N LEU A 85 7.59 -1.55 -10.02
CA LEU A 85 8.53 -1.05 -9.00
C LEU A 85 9.99 -1.42 -9.27
N GLN A 86 10.45 -1.33 -10.52
CA GLN A 86 11.82 -1.70 -10.92
C GLN A 86 12.95 -1.04 -10.09
N ASN A 87 12.70 0.13 -9.47
CA ASN A 87 13.70 0.85 -8.69
C ASN A 87 13.61 0.60 -7.18
N LEU A 88 12.69 -0.24 -6.70
CA LEU A 88 12.50 -0.46 -5.28
C LEU A 88 13.66 -1.26 -4.69
N VAL A 89 14.43 -0.63 -3.81
CA VAL A 89 15.58 -1.23 -3.12
C VAL A 89 15.31 -1.49 -1.64
N SER A 90 14.24 -0.92 -1.10
CA SER A 90 13.90 -1.03 0.32
C SER A 90 12.40 -1.24 0.52
N LEU A 91 12.05 -2.33 1.21
CA LEU A 91 10.70 -2.62 1.69
C LEU A 91 10.74 -2.78 3.21
N SER A 92 9.97 -1.95 3.93
CA SER A 92 9.79 -2.02 5.38
C SER A 92 8.33 -2.33 5.70
N ILE A 93 8.11 -3.38 6.50
CA ILE A 93 6.78 -3.80 6.95
C ILE A 93 6.83 -3.88 8.47
N ASP A 94 6.12 -2.97 9.15
CA ASP A 94 6.12 -2.87 10.62
C ASP A 94 4.70 -3.03 11.19
N ARG A 95 4.55 -3.85 12.23
CA ARG A 95 3.27 -4.08 12.93
C ARG A 95 2.11 -4.54 12.03
N CYS A 96 2.40 -5.20 10.91
CA CYS A 96 1.39 -5.75 9.99
C CYS A 96 0.98 -7.19 10.38
N ARG A 97 0.31 -7.32 11.54
CA ARG A 97 0.16 -8.62 12.25
C ARG A 97 -0.62 -9.71 11.54
N VAL A 98 -1.48 -9.35 10.59
CA VAL A 98 -2.34 -10.30 9.86
C VAL A 98 -1.87 -10.53 8.43
N LEU A 99 -0.75 -9.92 8.02
CA LEU A 99 -0.18 -10.13 6.70
C LEU A 99 0.36 -11.56 6.62
N GLU A 100 -0.09 -12.33 5.63
CA GLU A 100 0.25 -13.74 5.47
C GLU A 100 1.31 -13.97 4.37
N GLN A 101 1.51 -12.98 3.48
CA GLN A 101 2.41 -13.12 2.32
C GLN A 101 3.35 -11.92 2.20
N LEU A 102 4.61 -12.20 1.93
CA LEU A 102 5.64 -11.23 1.55
C LEU A 102 6.01 -11.46 0.07
N PRO A 103 6.34 -10.39 -0.67
CA PRO A 103 6.84 -10.50 -2.04
C PRO A 103 8.20 -11.19 -2.13
#